data_AF-A0A0P1AK46-F1
#
_entry.id   AF-A0A0P1AK46-F1
#
_cell.length_a   1.000
_cell.length_b   1.000
_cell.length_c   1.000
_cell.angle_alpha   90.00
_cell.angle_beta   90.00
_cell.angle_gamma   90.00
#
_symmetry.space_group_name_H-M   'P 1'
#
loop_
_entity.id
_entity.type
_entity.pdbx_description
1 polymer ?
#
loop_
_entity_poly.entity_id
_entity_poly.type
_entity_poly.pdbx_seq_one_letter_code
_entity_poly.pdbx_strand_id
1 'polypeptide(L)'
;MIVGSADPSVAPVEILVWMTGQGGYTPEKALGKSTEYAVINGGLYDKYRRSKLVWYVPRMGMFNYGGDLFLFLNDSLTSSDISIDDYVHKVQAVTEIITANDARFTVSNFSAQIL
;
A
#
# COMPACT_ATOMS: atom_id res chain seq x y z
N MET A 1 -14.03 -6.77 22.64
CA MET A 1 -12.95 -5.78 22.42
C MET A 1 -13.62 -4.46 22.10
N ILE A 2 -13.46 -3.43 22.93
CA ILE A 2 -14.03 -2.11 22.65
C ILE A 2 -12.98 -1.38 21.82
N VAL A 3 -13.26 -1.16 20.54
CA VAL A 3 -12.41 -0.34 19.67
C VAL A 3 -12.68 1.11 20.03
N GLY A 4 -11.69 1.80 20.58
CA GLY A 4 -11.76 3.24 20.84
C GLY A 4 -11.83 4.03 19.53
N SER A 5 -12.38 5.24 19.57
CA SER A 5 -12.37 6.15 18.42
C SER A 5 -10.93 6.51 18.04
N ALA A 6 -10.62 6.47 16.75
CA ALA A 6 -9.35 6.94 16.21
C ALA A 6 -9.07 8.37 16.68
N ASP A 7 -7.85 8.65 17.13
CA ASP A 7 -7.42 10.02 17.41
C ASP A 7 -7.11 10.73 16.07
N PRO A 8 -7.93 11.71 15.64
CA PRO A 8 -7.73 12.39 14.36
C PRO A 8 -6.49 13.31 14.35
N SER A 9 -5.85 13.53 15.50
CA SER A 9 -4.62 14.34 15.63
C SER A 9 -3.35 13.55 15.32
N VAL A 10 -3.42 12.21 15.26
CA VAL A 10 -2.31 11.35 14.89
C VAL A 10 -2.37 11.08 13.39
N ALA A 11 -1.36 11.55 12.64
CA ALA A 11 -1.20 11.17 11.24
C ALA A 11 -1.04 9.64 11.16
N PRO A 12 -1.94 8.90 10.50
CA PRO A 12 -1.88 7.44 10.45
C PRO A 12 -0.68 6.99 9.61
N VAL A 13 -0.23 5.76 9.87
CA VAL A 13 0.62 5.06 8.92
C VAL A 13 -0.18 4.75 7.68
N GLU A 14 0.40 5.04 6.51
CA GLU A 14 -0.21 4.76 5.22
C GLU A 14 0.66 3.74 4.47
N ILE A 15 0.04 2.60 4.15
CA ILE A 15 0.68 1.50 3.42
C ILE A 15 -0.01 1.38 2.07
N LEU A 16 0.74 1.65 1.00
CA LEU A 16 0.24 1.57 -0.37
C LEU A 16 0.84 0.33 -1.02
N VAL A 17 -0.03 -0.58 -1.44
CA VAL A 17 0.35 -1.71 -2.29
C VAL A 17 -0.08 -1.38 -3.70
N TRP A 18 0.90 -1.10 -4.55
CA TRP A 18 0.64 -0.84 -5.95
C TRP A 18 0.33 -2.15 -6.66
N MET A 19 -0.66 -2.11 -7.54
CA MET A 19 -0.95 -3.23 -8.44
C MET A 19 -0.20 -3.03 -9.76
N THR A 20 -0.21 -1.81 -10.28
CA THR A 20 0.47 -1.43 -11.51
C THR A 20 0.73 0.06 -11.52
N GLY A 21 1.79 0.49 -12.19
CA GLY A 21 2.03 1.89 -12.56
C GLY A 21 2.04 2.01 -14.08
N GLN A 22 1.27 2.95 -14.63
CA GLN A 22 1.18 3.20 -16.07
C GLN A 22 1.78 4.58 -16.40
N GLY A 23 2.27 4.76 -17.63
CA GLY A 23 2.77 6.07 -18.09
C GLY A 23 4.07 6.53 -17.45
N GLY A 24 4.87 5.62 -16.87
CA GLY A 24 6.17 5.95 -16.28
C GLY A 24 6.10 6.77 -14.98
N TYR A 25 4.92 6.84 -14.36
CA TYR A 25 4.81 7.27 -12.98
C TYR A 25 5.37 6.18 -12.07
N THR A 26 6.37 6.56 -11.26
CA THR A 26 7.00 5.65 -10.32
C THR A 26 7.12 6.33 -8.96
N PRO A 27 7.04 5.55 -7.87
CA PRO A 27 7.26 6.07 -6.52
C PRO A 27 8.64 6.68 -6.33
N GLU A 28 9.61 6.24 -7.12
CA GLU A 28 10.95 6.80 -7.12
C GLU A 28 10.97 8.31 -7.38
N LYS A 29 10.10 8.81 -8.27
CA LYS A 29 10.00 10.24 -8.55
C LYS A 29 9.39 11.03 -7.37
N ALA A 30 8.55 10.39 -6.56
CA ALA A 30 7.84 11.01 -5.44
C ALA A 30 8.58 10.88 -4.09
N LEU A 31 9.30 9.77 -3.90
CA LEU A 31 9.89 9.34 -2.63
C LEU A 31 11.42 9.15 -2.68
N GLY A 32 12.03 9.13 -3.87
CA GLY A 32 13.44 8.77 -4.06
C GLY A 32 13.64 7.27 -4.28
N LYS A 33 14.89 6.82 -4.42
CA LYS A 33 15.21 5.42 -4.73
C LYS A 33 14.61 4.45 -3.72
N SER A 34 14.28 3.25 -4.21
CA SER A 34 13.87 2.15 -3.35
C SER A 34 14.91 1.94 -2.26
N THR A 35 14.45 1.76 -1.02
CA THR A 35 15.33 1.52 0.12
C THR A 35 15.60 0.03 0.29
N GLU A 36 14.63 -0.82 -0.08
CA GLU A 36 14.61 -2.25 0.19
C GLU A 36 13.75 -3.01 -0.84
N TYR A 37 13.69 -4.34 -0.72
CA TYR A 37 12.71 -5.16 -1.42
C TYR A 37 12.02 -6.10 -0.43
N ALA A 38 10.81 -6.53 -0.75
CA ALA A 38 10.04 -7.48 0.05
C ALA A 38 9.52 -8.62 -0.83
N VAL A 39 9.48 -9.84 -0.27
CA VAL A 39 8.83 -10.99 -0.88
C VAL A 39 7.55 -11.29 -0.11
N ILE A 40 6.41 -10.98 -0.69
CA ILE A 40 5.09 -11.12 -0.06
C ILE A 40 4.21 -12.02 -0.93
N ASN A 41 3.75 -13.13 -0.36
CA ASN A 41 2.94 -14.13 -1.07
C ASN A 41 3.56 -14.59 -2.42
N GLY A 42 4.89 -14.75 -2.44
CA GLY A 42 5.65 -15.11 -3.65
C GLY A 42 5.85 -13.98 -4.67
N GLY A 43 5.24 -12.81 -4.46
CA GLY A 43 5.48 -11.61 -5.28
C GLY A 43 6.71 -10.84 -4.77
N LEU A 44 7.50 -10.31 -5.70
CA LEU A 44 8.65 -9.45 -5.39
C LEU A 44 8.28 -7.97 -5.58
N TYR A 45 8.49 -7.19 -4.53
CA TYR A 45 8.13 -5.78 -4.46
C TYR A 45 9.36 -4.93 -4.16
N ASP A 46 9.52 -3.83 -4.88
CA ASP A 46 10.39 -2.74 -4.45
C ASP A 46 9.67 -1.93 -3.37
N LYS A 47 10.37 -1.68 -2.26
CA LYS A 47 9.83 -1.04 -1.08
C LYS A 47 10.41 0.37 -0.93
N TYR A 48 9.52 1.36 -0.98
CA TYR A 48 9.84 2.77 -0.80
C TYR A 48 9.29 3.25 0.53
N ARG A 49 10.03 4.10 1.22
CA ARG A 49 9.62 4.59 2.52
C ARG A 49 9.96 6.05 2.73
N ARG A 50 9.03 6.77 3.35
CA ARG A 50 9.24 8.13 3.86
C ARG A 50 8.39 8.35 5.10
N SER A 51 9.01 8.42 6.28
CA SER A 51 8.30 8.58 7.56
C SER A 51 7.22 7.49 7.76
N LYS A 52 5.96 7.89 7.97
CA LYS A 52 4.78 7.04 8.14
C LYS A 52 4.18 6.51 6.82
N LEU A 53 4.86 6.67 5.69
CA LEU A 53 4.41 6.24 4.37
C LEU A 53 5.28 5.09 3.85
N VAL A 54 4.67 3.95 3.53
CA VAL A 54 5.37 2.77 2.97
C VAL A 54 4.68 2.34 1.68
N TRP A 55 5.43 2.27 0.58
CA TRP A 55 4.90 1.84 -0.72
C TRP A 55 5.56 0.55 -1.16
N TYR A 56 4.75 -0.42 -1.56
CA TYR A 56 5.17 -1.68 -2.17
C TYR A 56 4.82 -1.64 -3.66
N VAL A 57 5.84 -1.69 -4.51
CA VAL A 57 5.68 -1.66 -5.97
C VAL A 57 6.08 -2.99 -6.54
N PRO A 58 5.17 -3.75 -7.17
CA PRO A 58 5.52 -5.03 -7.74
C PRO A 58 6.44 -4.78 -8.94
N ARG A 59 7.53 -5.55 -9.02
CA ARG A 59 8.46 -5.45 -10.16
C ARG A 59 7.82 -5.84 -11.49
N MET A 60 6.71 -6.55 -11.42
CA MET A 60 5.90 -6.94 -12.56
C MET A 60 4.45 -6.54 -12.28
N GLY A 61 3.85 -5.75 -13.17
CA GLY A 61 2.48 -5.28 -12.98
C GLY A 61 1.48 -6.42 -12.79
N MET A 62 0.58 -6.27 -11.84
CA MET A 62 -0.45 -7.24 -11.48
C MET A 62 -1.83 -6.65 -11.74
N PHE A 63 -2.69 -7.42 -12.42
CA PHE A 63 -4.10 -7.05 -12.66
C PHE A 63 -5.08 -7.85 -11.80
N ASN A 64 -4.55 -8.82 -11.06
CA ASN A 64 -5.29 -9.61 -10.08
C ASN A 64 -4.38 -9.81 -8.87
N TYR A 65 -4.95 -9.67 -7.68
CA TYR A 65 -4.29 -9.98 -6.43
C TYR A 65 -5.28 -10.69 -5.52
N GLY A 66 -4.90 -11.88 -5.07
CA GLY A 66 -5.59 -12.63 -4.03
C GLY A 66 -4.58 -13.02 -2.98
N GLY A 67 -4.65 -12.38 -1.82
CA GLY A 67 -3.69 -12.59 -0.75
C GLY A 67 -4.05 -11.82 0.50
N ASP A 68 -3.33 -12.11 1.58
CA ASP A 68 -3.51 -11.46 2.86
C ASP A 68 -2.75 -10.13 2.91
N LEU A 69 -3.50 -9.02 3.01
CA LEU A 69 -2.93 -7.67 3.12
C LEU A 69 -2.19 -7.46 4.45
N PHE A 70 -2.47 -8.28 5.48
CA PHE A 70 -1.77 -8.22 6.75
C PHE A 70 -0.26 -8.47 6.60
N LEU A 71 0.17 -9.22 5.58
CA LEU A 71 1.59 -9.47 5.34
C LEU A 71 2.38 -8.19 5.03
N PHE A 72 1.77 -7.24 4.30
CA PHE A 72 2.39 -5.93 4.04
C PHE A 72 2.44 -5.06 5.30
N LEU A 73 1.39 -5.13 6.13
CA LEU A 73 1.39 -4.48 7.43
C LEU A 73 2.53 -5.03 8.30
N ASN A 74 2.61 -6.35 8.46
CA ASN A 74 3.63 -7.00 9.26
C ASN A 74 5.06 -6.66 8.78
N ASP A 75 5.32 -6.68 7.48
CA ASP A 75 6.64 -6.27 6.92
C ASP A 75 6.95 -4.78 7.15
N SER A 76 5.93 -3.92 7.16
CA SER A 76 6.09 -2.50 7.50
C SER A 76 6.40 -2.29 8.99
N LEU A 77 5.83 -3.12 9.86
CA LEU A 77 6.00 -3.04 11.32
C LEU A 77 7.36 -3.58 11.78
N THR A 78 7.86 -4.66 11.19
CA THR A 78 9.17 -5.25 11.56
C THR A 78 10.36 -4.34 11.27
N SER A 79 10.15 -3.30 10.47
CA SER A 79 11.18 -2.37 10.01
C SER A 79 11.06 -0.95 10.58
N SER A 80 10.16 -0.68 11.54
CA SER A 80 9.74 0.70 11.87
C SER A 80 9.47 1.02 13.35
N ASP A 81 9.48 2.32 13.67
CA ASP A 81 8.96 2.95 14.89
C ASP A 81 7.41 2.95 14.96
N ILE A 82 6.75 2.04 14.24
CA ILE A 82 5.29 1.94 14.22
C ILE A 82 4.88 0.97 15.32
N SER A 83 4.26 1.51 16.38
CA SER A 83 3.71 0.71 17.47
C SER A 83 2.48 -0.06 17.00
N ILE A 84 2.30 -1.28 17.52
CA ILE A 84 1.11 -2.13 17.38
C ILE A 84 -0.17 -1.48 17.96
N ASP A 85 -0.04 -0.35 18.65
CA ASP A 85 -1.20 0.41 19.17
C ASP A 85 -1.99 1.15 18.07
N ASP A 86 -1.50 1.20 16.83
CA ASP A 86 -2.21 1.78 15.69
C ASP A 86 -3.25 0.76 15.13
N TYR A 87 -4.52 1.16 15.11
CA TYR A 87 -5.62 0.35 14.56
C TYR A 87 -5.74 0.52 13.04
N VAL A 88 -6.17 -0.53 12.33
CA VAL A 88 -6.52 -0.40 10.91
C VAL A 88 -7.85 0.35 10.79
N HIS A 89 -7.77 1.62 10.39
CA HIS A 89 -8.95 2.47 10.24
C HIS A 89 -9.61 2.37 8.86
N LYS A 90 -8.85 1.95 7.85
CA LYS A 90 -9.25 2.12 6.45
C LYS A 90 -8.52 1.14 5.53
N VAL A 91 -9.30 0.47 4.67
CA VAL A 91 -8.78 -0.36 3.57
C VAL A 91 -9.49 0.07 2.28
N GLN A 92 -8.72 0.43 1.25
CA GLN A 92 -9.25 0.88 -0.03
C GLN A 92 -8.45 0.32 -1.21
N ALA A 93 -9.13 0.14 -2.34
CA ALA A 93 -8.51 -0.01 -3.65
C ALA A 93 -8.91 1.19 -4.51
N VAL A 94 -7.92 1.93 -5.00
CA VAL A 94 -8.12 3.16 -5.77
C VAL A 94 -7.15 3.20 -6.95
N THR A 95 -7.42 4.10 -7.89
CA THR A 95 -6.47 4.53 -8.91
C THR A 95 -6.19 6.01 -8.73
N GLU A 96 -4.94 6.43 -8.89
CA GLU A 96 -4.55 7.83 -8.94
C GLU A 96 -4.16 8.17 -10.38
N ILE A 97 -4.82 9.17 -10.97
CA ILE A 97 -4.61 9.59 -12.36
C ILE A 97 -3.94 10.95 -12.34
N ILE A 98 -2.74 11.04 -12.92
CA ILE A 98 -2.00 12.31 -13.05
C ILE A 98 -2.40 13.02 -14.34
N THR A 99 -2.33 12.33 -15.46
CA THR A 99 -2.73 12.82 -16.78
C THR A 99 -3.40 11.70 -17.57
N ALA A 100 -4.54 11.99 -18.20
CA ALA A 100 -5.20 11.08 -19.11
C ALA A 100 -6.22 11.80 -19.99
N ASN A 101 -6.39 11.32 -21.22
CA ASN A 101 -7.57 11.59 -22.04
C ASN A 101 -8.39 10.29 -22.10
N ASP A 102 -9.69 10.37 -21.79
CA ASP A 102 -10.65 9.25 -21.87
C ASP A 102 -10.24 7.96 -21.10
N ALA A 103 -9.52 8.10 -19.99
CA ALA A 103 -9.13 6.94 -19.17
C ALA A 103 -10.34 6.27 -18.52
N ARG A 104 -10.37 4.94 -18.57
CA ARG A 104 -11.35 4.11 -17.88
C ARG A 104 -10.65 3.07 -17.01
N PHE A 105 -10.89 3.15 -15.71
CA PHE A 105 -10.50 2.12 -14.75
C PHE A 105 -11.72 1.28 -14.39
N THR A 106 -11.65 -0.04 -14.62
CA THR A 106 -12.74 -0.96 -14.31
C THR A 106 -12.26 -1.96 -13.28
N VAL A 107 -12.95 -2.04 -12.14
CA VAL A 107 -12.73 -3.05 -11.11
C VAL A 107 -13.84 -4.09 -11.24
N SER A 108 -13.49 -5.27 -11.76
CA SER A 108 -14.47 -6.35 -11.95
C SER A 108 -14.84 -7.04 -10.64
N ASN A 109 -13.92 -7.10 -9.68
CA ASN A 109 -14.13 -7.68 -8.37
C ASN A 109 -13.19 -7.03 -7.34
N PHE A 110 -13.72 -6.65 -6.18
CA PHE A 110 -12.94 -6.18 -5.03
C PHE A 110 -13.63 -6.62 -3.74
N SER A 111 -12.86 -7.25 -2.86
CA SER A 111 -13.28 -7.63 -1.52
C SER A 111 -12.11 -7.51 -0.57
N ALA A 112 -12.33 -6.89 0.58
CA ALA A 112 -11.38 -6.88 1.69
C ALA A 112 -12.17 -7.09 2.99
N GLN A 113 -11.62 -7.90 3.90
CA GLN A 113 -12.24 -8.20 5.18
C GLN A 113 -11.17 -8.06 6.26
N ILE A 114 -11.53 -7.40 7.35
CA ILE A 114 -10.73 -7.35 8.58
C ILE A 114 -11.38 -8.38 9.51
N LEU A 115 -10.63 -9.43 9.84
CA LEU A 115 -11.08 -10.55 10.68
C LEU A 115 -10.53 -10.43 12.10
#